data_AF-A0A7X6YYN9-F1
#
_entry.id   AF-A0A7X6YYN9-F1
#
_cell.length_a   1.000
_cell.length_b   1.000
_cell.length_c   1.000
_cell.angle_alpha   90.00
_cell.angle_beta   90.00
_cell.angle_gamma   90.00
#
_symmetry.space_group_name_H-M   'P 1'
#
loop_
_entity.id
_entity.type
_entity.pdbx_description
1 polymer ?
#
loop_
_entity_poly.entity_id
_entity_poly.type
_entity_poly.pdbx_seq_one_letter_code
_entity_poly.pdbx_strand_id
1 'polypeptide(L)' 'MSKIIAVNAGSSSLKFQLYEMPADKVLVSGVIEKIGLE' A
#
# COMPACT_ATOMS: atom_id res chain seq x y z
N MET A 1 -6.45 -15.21 11.26
CA MET A 1 -6.06 -13.79 11.36
C MET A 1 -5.59 -13.37 9.98
N SER A 2 -6.27 -12.41 9.33
CA SER A 2 -6.03 -12.11 7.92
C SER A 2 -5.19 -10.85 7.77
N LYS A 3 -4.22 -10.89 6.86
CA LYS A 3 -3.46 -9.71 6.44
C LYS A 3 -3.96 -9.29 5.07
N ILE A 4 -4.43 -8.04 4.95
CA ILE A 4 -4.97 -7.49 3.71
C ILE A 4 -4.09 -6.34 3.27
N ILE A 5 -3.64 -6.36 2.03
CA ILE A 5 -2.93 -5.23 1.42
C ILE A 5 -3.88 -4.44 0.53
N ALA A 6 -4.07 -3.17 0.85
CA ALA A 6 -4.75 -2.22 -0.02
C ALA A 6 -3.71 -1.53 -0.91
N VAL A 7 -3.97 -1.51 -2.21
CA VAL A 7 -3.08 -0.89 -3.21
C VAL A 7 -3.86 0.11 -4.03
N ASN A 8 -3.31 1.30 -4.18
CA ASN A 8 -3.73 2.30 -5.17
C ASN A 8 -2.56 2.51 -6.14
N ALA A 9 -2.76 2.11 -7.39
CA ALA A 9 -1.78 2.24 -8.46
C ALA A 9 -2.14 3.43 -9.36
N GLY A 10 -1.32 4.49 -9.28
CA GLY A 10 -1.30 5.57 -10.25
C GLY A 10 -0.39 5.23 -11.43
N SER A 11 -0.42 6.05 -12.49
CA SER A 11 0.40 5.82 -13.69
C SER A 11 1.91 5.83 -13.45
N SER A 12 2.40 6.60 -12.45
CA SER A 12 3.82 6.69 -12.07
C SER A 12 4.03 6.60 -10.55
N SER A 13 3.03 6.13 -9.81
CA SER A 13 3.09 5.98 -8.35
C SER A 13 2.33 4.76 -7.85
N LEU A 14 2.73 4.26 -6.68
CA LEU A 14 2.09 3.14 -5.99
C LEU A 14 1.96 3.46 -4.51
N LYS A 15 0.73 3.66 -4.03
CA LYS A 15 0.43 3.78 -2.60
C LYS A 15 -0.09 2.45 -2.07
N PHE A 16 0.42 2.00 -0.94
CA PHE A 16 0.00 0.73 -0.34
C PHE A 16 -0.07 0.80 1.18
N GLN A 17 -0.97 -0.01 1.75
CA GLN A 17 -1.10 -0.19 3.20
C GLN A 17 -1.43 -1.66 3.50
N LEU A 18 -0.73 -2.23 4.47
CA LEU A 18 -0.97 -3.58 4.99
C LEU A 18 -1.76 -3.48 6.30
N TYR A 19 -2.92 -4.11 6.33
CA TYR A 19 -3.82 -4.16 7.47
C TYR A 19 -3.83 -5.53 8.13
N GLU A 20 -3.98 -5.54 9.45
CA GLU A 20 -4.38 -6.69 10.25
C GLU A 20 -5.88 -6.60 10.54
N MET A 21 -6.67 -7.47 9.90
CA MET A 21 -8.13 -7.47 9.98
C MET A 21 -8.62 -8.54 10.97
N PRO A 22 -9.75 -8.29 11.68
CA PRO A 22 -10.68 -7.16 11.53
C PRO A 22 -10.37 -5.96 12.43
N ALA A 23 -9.19 -5.92 13.07
CA ALA A 23 -8.82 -4.84 13.99
C ALA A 23 -8.48 -3.51 13.28
N ASP A 24 -8.60 -3.45 11.94
CA ASP A 24 -8.23 -2.33 11.07
C ASP A 24 -6.84 -1.73 11.36
N LYS A 25 -5.94 -2.55 11.90
CA LYS A 25 -4.63 -2.09 12.35
C LYS A 25 -3.68 -2.01 11.18
N VAL A 26 -3.17 -0.82 10.88
CA VAL A 26 -2.10 -0.63 9.88
C VAL A 26 -0.79 -1.19 10.45
N LEU A 27 -0.24 -2.17 9.75
CA LEU A 27 1.07 -2.74 10.06
C LEU A 27 2.19 -2.01 9.31
N VAL A 28 1.94 -1.69 8.04
CA VAL A 28 2.90 -1.01 7.15
C VAL A 28 2.13 -0.11 6.20
N SER A 29 2.69 1.05 5.88
CA SER A 29 2.22 1.92 4.82
C SER A 29 3.38 2.48 4.03
N GLY A 30 3.20 2.67 2.73
CA GLY A 30 4.22 3.24 1.88
C GLY A 30 3.66 3.91 0.64
N VAL A 31 4.53 4.71 0.04
CA VAL A 31 4.33 5.31 -1.27
C VAL A 31 5.62 5.14 -2.05
N ILE A 32 5.49 4.70 -3.29
CA ILE A 32 6.55 4.74 -4.29
C ILE A 32 6.13 5.78 -5.31
N GLU A 33 6.99 6.74 -5.57
CA GLU A 33 6.78 7.76 -6.59
C GLU A 33 7.83 7.66 -7.67
N LYS A 34 7.62 8.40 -8.77
CA LYS A 34 8.60 8.54 -9.86
C LYS A 34 8.95 7.22 -10.54
N ILE A 35 7.99 6.30 -10.58
CA ILE A 35 8.16 5.04 -11.31
C ILE A 35 8.26 5.37 -12.80
N GLY A 36 9.33 4.90 -13.44
CA GLY A 36 9.57 5.11 -14.87
C GLY A 36 10.19 6.47 -15.23
N LEU A 37 10.80 7.19 -14.29
CA LEU A 37 11.70 8.30 -14.63
C LEU A 37 13.09 7.76 -15.00
N GLU A 38 13.62 8.21 -16.14
CA GLU A 38 15.04 8.15 -16.52
C GLU A 38 15.77 9.42 -16.09
#